data_AF-A0A7V5J170-F1
#
_entry.id   AF-A0A7V5J170-F1
#
_cell.length_a   1.000
_cell.length_b   1.000
_cell.length_c   1.000
_cell.angle_alpha   90.00
_cell.angle_beta   90.00
_cell.angle_gamma   90.00
#
_symmetry.space_group_name_H-M   'P 1'
#
loop_
_entity.id
_entity.type
_entity.pdbx_description
1 polymer ?
#
loop_
_entity_poly.entity_id
_entity_poly.type
_entity_poly.pdbx_seq_one_letter_code
_entity_poly.pdbx_strand_id
1 'polypeptide(L)'
;MASGFFALFDDIALLMDDVATMSKVATKKTAGILGDDLAVNADKASGFASSRELPVLWAITKGSLLNKIIILPLVFLLSAFAPMLIVPILMIGGLYLAYEGAEKIYEYFVPHEKVHKVNSLEQTKTPEEILSEEKAKIKSAILTDFILSIEIIIIALSTVTDQPMSVQVMVVTLIALLATVGVYGIVALIVRMDDMGYKLISMSGGQKGTLKST
;
A
#
# COMPACT_ATOMS: atom_id res chain seq x y z
N MET A 1 -1.27 -34.93 -36.45
CA MET A 1 -1.60 -34.94 -35.01
C MET A 1 -0.67 -34.08 -34.16
N ALA A 2 0.58 -33.79 -34.57
CA ALA A 2 1.46 -32.86 -33.81
C ALA A 2 1.08 -31.36 -33.94
N SER A 3 0.45 -30.95 -35.05
CA SER A 3 0.12 -29.54 -35.34
C SER A 3 -0.85 -28.90 -34.33
N GLY A 4 -1.83 -29.64 -33.80
CA GLY A 4 -2.81 -29.08 -32.85
C GLY A 4 -2.24 -28.80 -31.46
N PHE A 5 -1.20 -29.53 -31.05
CA PHE A 5 -0.53 -29.30 -29.77
C PHE A 5 0.31 -28.02 -29.81
N PHE A 6 1.11 -27.83 -30.87
CA PHE A 6 1.92 -26.62 -31.04
C PHE A 6 1.09 -25.35 -31.26
N ALA A 7 -0.06 -25.45 -31.94
CA ALA A 7 -0.99 -24.32 -32.07
C ALA A 7 -1.50 -23.82 -30.70
N LEU A 8 -1.72 -24.73 -29.75
CA LEU A 8 -2.15 -24.39 -28.38
C LEU A 8 -1.07 -23.62 -27.61
N PHE A 9 0.21 -23.94 -27.81
CA PHE A 9 1.32 -23.16 -27.24
C PHE A 9 1.46 -21.79 -27.91
N ASP A 10 1.21 -21.70 -29.21
CA ASP A 10 1.24 -20.44 -29.95
C ASP A 10 0.13 -19.50 -29.47
N ASP A 11 -1.09 -20.02 -29.27
CA ASP A 11 -2.22 -19.26 -28.69
C ASP A 11 -1.91 -18.78 -27.25
N ILE A 12 -1.28 -19.63 -26.43
CA ILE A 12 -0.82 -19.23 -25.10
C ILE A 12 0.27 -18.16 -25.20
N ALA A 13 1.22 -18.30 -26.13
CA ALA A 13 2.30 -17.33 -26.31
C ALA A 13 1.77 -15.96 -26.74
N LEU A 14 0.82 -15.92 -27.67
CA LEU A 14 0.13 -14.69 -28.08
C LEU A 14 -0.61 -14.05 -26.89
N LEU A 15 -1.36 -14.85 -26.11
CA LEU A 15 -2.05 -14.35 -24.91
C LEU A 15 -1.06 -13.80 -23.88
N MET A 16 0.07 -14.46 -23.68
CA MET A 16 1.13 -14.00 -22.78
C MET A 16 1.80 -12.71 -23.26
N ASP A 17 1.96 -12.52 -24.57
CA ASP A 17 2.49 -11.27 -25.14
C ASP A 17 1.53 -10.09 -24.91
N ASP A 18 0.23 -10.31 -25.12
CA ASP A 18 -0.82 -9.32 -24.81
C ASP A 18 -0.85 -8.98 -23.32
N VAL A 19 -0.78 -10.00 -22.44
CA VAL A 19 -0.70 -9.77 -21.00
C VAL A 19 0.56 -8.98 -20.65
N ALA A 20 1.72 -9.30 -21.23
CA ALA A 20 2.97 -8.60 -20.93
C ALA A 20 2.95 -7.13 -21.38
N THR A 21 2.50 -6.87 -22.61
CA THR A 21 2.40 -5.51 -23.17
C THR A 21 1.39 -4.67 -22.39
N MET A 22 0.20 -5.22 -22.14
CA MET A 22 -0.83 -4.51 -21.40
C MET A 22 -0.49 -4.32 -19.92
N SER A 23 0.19 -5.28 -19.29
CA SER A 23 0.71 -5.09 -17.92
C SER A 23 1.72 -3.96 -17.85
N LYS A 24 2.57 -3.78 -18.87
CA LYS A 24 3.51 -2.66 -18.92
C LYS A 24 2.79 -1.31 -19.01
N VAL A 25 1.74 -1.24 -19.84
CA VAL A 25 0.92 -0.02 -19.97
C VAL A 25 0.18 0.26 -18.68
N ALA A 26 -0.47 -0.75 -18.09
CA ALA A 26 -1.18 -0.66 -16.82
C ALA A 26 -0.26 -0.17 -15.70
N THR A 27 0.91 -0.81 -15.54
CA THR A 27 1.94 -0.41 -14.57
C THR A 27 2.34 1.04 -14.75
N LYS A 28 2.56 1.50 -15.99
CA LYS A 28 2.91 2.89 -16.26
C LYS A 28 1.80 3.87 -15.88
N LYS A 29 0.52 3.51 -16.09
CA LYS A 29 -0.62 4.35 -15.70
C LYS A 29 -0.86 4.35 -14.19
N THR A 30 -0.59 3.24 -13.50
CA THR A 30 -0.75 3.13 -12.05
C THR A 30 0.48 3.60 -11.27
N ALA A 31 1.62 3.86 -11.91
CA ALA A 31 2.88 4.19 -11.25
C ALA A 31 2.78 5.40 -10.29
N GLY A 32 2.03 6.45 -10.66
CA GLY A 32 1.85 7.62 -9.80
C GLY A 32 1.12 7.28 -8.50
N ILE A 33 0.07 6.46 -8.59
CA ILE A 33 -0.76 6.07 -7.44
C ILE A 33 -0.07 4.98 -6.61
N LEU A 34 0.73 4.11 -7.24
CA LEU A 34 1.62 3.21 -6.51
C LEU A 34 2.64 3.97 -5.66
N GLY A 35 3.11 5.12 -6.14
CA GLY A 35 3.96 6.03 -5.37
C GLY A 35 3.24 6.64 -4.16
N ASP A 36 1.97 6.99 -4.32
CA ASP A 36 1.13 7.46 -3.22
C ASP A 36 0.88 6.36 -2.17
N ASP A 37 0.52 5.15 -2.64
CA ASP A 37 0.34 3.97 -1.78
C ASP A 37 1.62 3.63 -1.00
N LEU A 38 2.79 3.77 -1.62
CA LEU A 38 4.10 3.68 -0.96
C LEU A 38 4.26 4.71 0.16
N ALA A 39 3.97 5.98 -0.12
CA ALA A 39 4.13 7.06 0.84
C ALA A 39 3.21 6.88 2.06
N VAL A 40 1.93 6.58 1.80
CA VAL A 40 0.94 6.35 2.85
C VAL A 40 1.29 5.13 3.69
N ASN A 41 1.69 4.01 3.08
CA ASN A 41 2.08 2.82 3.84
C ASN A 41 3.39 3.01 4.61
N ALA A 42 4.36 3.77 4.08
CA ALA A 42 5.57 4.13 4.80
C ALA A 42 5.29 4.99 6.03
N ASP A 43 4.42 5.98 5.91
CA ASP A 43 3.98 6.83 7.03
C ASP A 43 3.27 6.00 8.12
N LYS A 44 2.34 5.13 7.71
CA LYS A 44 1.65 4.24 8.67
C LYS A 44 2.59 3.26 9.35
N ALA A 45 3.62 2.75 8.66
CA ALA A 45 4.59 1.82 9.25
C ALA A 45 5.56 2.48 10.24
N SER A 46 6.01 3.70 9.97
CA SER A 46 6.97 4.45 10.80
C SER A 46 6.40 4.93 12.14
N GLY A 47 5.07 4.88 12.31
CA GLY A 47 4.36 5.35 13.51
C GLY A 47 4.26 4.33 14.66
N PHE A 48 4.95 3.20 14.56
CA PHE A 48 4.98 2.12 15.56
C PHE A 48 6.33 2.12 16.30
N ALA A 49 6.41 1.44 17.45
CA ALA A 49 7.71 1.25 18.12
C ALA A 49 8.64 0.44 17.20
N SER A 50 9.91 0.84 17.01
CA SER A 50 10.82 0.25 16.00
C SER A 50 10.87 -1.29 16.02
N SER A 51 10.81 -1.93 17.19
CA SER A 51 10.77 -3.39 17.30
C SER A 51 9.51 -4.07 16.71
N ARG A 52 8.45 -3.31 16.41
CA ARG A 52 7.12 -3.79 15.99
C ARG A 52 6.72 -3.34 14.59
N GLU A 53 7.51 -2.50 13.91
CA GLU A 53 7.19 -1.98 12.58
C GLU A 53 7.05 -3.11 11.54
N LEU A 54 8.03 -4.02 11.47
CA LEU A 54 8.01 -5.17 10.55
C LEU A 54 6.85 -6.15 10.82
N PRO A 55 6.60 -6.60 12.08
CA PRO A 55 5.44 -7.43 12.40
C PRO A 55 4.09 -6.77 12.06
N VAL A 56 3.98 -5.47 12.30
CA VAL A 56 2.76 -4.70 12.00
C VAL A 56 2.56 -4.56 10.50
N LEU A 57 3.62 -4.20 9.76
CA LEU A 57 3.59 -4.14 8.30
C LEU A 57 3.10 -5.47 7.72
N TRP A 58 3.60 -6.60 8.23
CA TRP A 58 3.16 -7.93 7.82
C TRP A 58 1.67 -8.20 8.10
N ALA A 59 1.15 -7.70 9.22
CA ALA A 59 -0.29 -7.80 9.52
C ALA A 59 -1.13 -6.98 8.53
N ILE A 60 -0.66 -5.77 8.18
CA ILE A 60 -1.31 -4.92 7.18
C ILE A 60 -1.25 -5.59 5.81
N THR A 61 -0.10 -6.10 5.37
CA THR A 61 0.05 -6.82 4.09
C THR A 61 -0.92 -7.99 3.97
N LYS A 62 -1.08 -8.79 5.04
CA LYS A 62 -2.05 -9.90 5.04
C LYS A 62 -3.49 -9.42 4.92
N GLY A 63 -3.86 -8.35 5.62
CA GLY A 63 -5.18 -7.74 5.52
C GLY A 63 -5.46 -7.19 4.12
N SER A 64 -4.48 -6.49 3.56
CA SER A 64 -4.49 -5.95 2.19
C SER A 64 -4.68 -7.04 1.13
N LEU A 65 -3.98 -8.18 1.28
CA LEU A 65 -4.13 -9.29 0.33
C LEU A 65 -5.54 -9.89 0.36
N LEU A 66 -6.13 -10.06 1.56
CA LEU A 66 -7.52 -10.51 1.70
C LEU A 66 -8.50 -9.51 1.07
N ASN A 67 -8.28 -8.21 1.27
CA ASN A 67 -9.07 -7.17 0.63
C ASN A 67 -9.02 -7.30 -0.90
N LYS A 68 -7.83 -7.48 -1.48
CA LYS A 68 -7.66 -7.60 -2.94
C LYS A 68 -8.36 -8.84 -3.52
N ILE A 69 -8.40 -9.95 -2.79
CA ILE A 69 -9.16 -11.15 -3.18
C ILE A 69 -10.67 -10.86 -3.27
N ILE A 70 -11.19 -9.95 -2.44
CA ILE A 70 -12.61 -9.55 -2.44
C ILE A 70 -12.87 -8.48 -3.51
N ILE A 71 -11.97 -7.49 -3.64
CA ILE A 71 -12.10 -6.37 -4.57
C ILE A 71 -12.08 -6.86 -6.02
N LEU A 72 -11.17 -7.77 -6.38
CA LEU A 72 -10.99 -8.21 -7.77
C LEU A 72 -12.29 -8.76 -8.38
N PRO A 73 -12.96 -9.78 -7.81
CA PRO A 73 -14.24 -10.26 -8.33
C PRO A 73 -15.31 -9.18 -8.35
N LEU A 74 -15.37 -8.33 -7.31
CA LEU A 74 -16.37 -7.26 -7.21
C LEU A 74 -16.21 -6.25 -8.33
N VAL A 75 -14.98 -5.85 -8.64
CA VAL A 75 -14.67 -4.87 -9.70
C VAL A 75 -14.94 -5.47 -11.07
N PHE A 76 -14.60 -6.73 -11.34
CA PHE A 76 -14.97 -7.39 -12.60
C PHE A 76 -16.49 -7.47 -12.77
N LEU A 77 -17.21 -7.80 -11.70
CA LEU A 77 -18.68 -7.83 -11.70
C LEU A 77 -19.24 -6.42 -11.95
N LEU A 78 -18.74 -5.42 -11.24
CA LEU A 78 -19.14 -4.02 -11.42
C LEU A 78 -18.89 -3.55 -12.85
N SER A 79 -17.74 -3.91 -13.43
CA SER A 79 -17.38 -3.56 -14.80
C SER A 79 -18.28 -4.24 -15.84
N ALA A 80 -18.71 -5.47 -15.58
CA ALA A 80 -19.59 -6.20 -16.50
C ALA A 80 -21.04 -5.67 -16.47
N PHE A 81 -21.55 -5.30 -15.28
CA PHE A 81 -22.98 -4.97 -15.11
C PHE A 81 -23.27 -3.46 -15.00
N ALA A 82 -22.33 -2.66 -14.50
CA ALA A 82 -22.53 -1.24 -14.24
C ALA A 82 -21.22 -0.42 -14.38
N PRO A 83 -20.56 -0.42 -15.56
CA PRO A 83 -19.27 0.27 -15.75
C PRO A 83 -19.38 1.79 -15.52
N MET A 84 -20.57 2.37 -15.70
CA MET A 84 -20.83 3.79 -15.42
C MET A 84 -20.64 4.18 -13.94
N LEU A 85 -20.71 3.21 -13.00
CA LEU A 85 -20.53 3.46 -11.57
C LEU A 85 -19.06 3.53 -11.14
N ILE A 86 -18.14 3.04 -11.97
CA ILE A 86 -16.71 3.01 -11.69
C ILE A 86 -16.17 4.43 -11.45
N VAL A 87 -16.48 5.37 -12.35
CA VAL A 87 -16.00 6.76 -12.25
C VAL A 87 -16.57 7.49 -11.02
N PRO A 88 -17.89 7.46 -10.74
CA PRO A 88 -18.43 8.01 -9.50
C PRO A 88 -17.81 7.43 -8.22
N ILE A 89 -17.60 6.11 -8.15
CA ILE A 89 -16.98 5.46 -6.99
C ILE A 89 -15.56 5.98 -6.79
N LEU A 90 -14.77 6.09 -7.86
CA LEU A 90 -13.42 6.68 -7.81
C LEU A 90 -13.45 8.14 -7.35
N MET A 91 -14.38 8.95 -7.87
CA MET A 91 -14.47 10.36 -7.47
C MET A 91 -14.80 10.50 -5.97
N ILE A 92 -15.67 9.65 -5.44
CA ILE A 92 -15.98 9.62 -4.00
C ILE A 92 -14.74 9.22 -3.19
N GLY A 93 -14.01 8.19 -3.63
CA GLY A 93 -12.75 7.76 -3.00
C GLY A 93 -11.70 8.88 -2.99
N GLY A 94 -11.50 9.54 -4.14
CA GLY A 94 -10.57 10.66 -4.28
C GLY A 94 -10.97 11.87 -3.44
N LEU A 95 -12.27 12.17 -3.31
CA LEU A 95 -12.76 13.21 -2.41
C LEU A 95 -12.49 12.89 -0.94
N TYR A 96 -12.66 11.62 -0.53
CA TYR A 96 -12.33 11.19 0.83
C TYR A 96 -10.83 11.33 1.13
N LEU A 97 -9.97 10.90 0.21
CA LEU A 97 -8.51 11.05 0.36
C LEU A 97 -8.07 12.52 0.35
N ALA A 98 -8.69 13.37 -0.48
CA ALA A 98 -8.43 14.80 -0.49
C ALA A 98 -8.84 15.47 0.83
N TYR A 99 -9.94 15.01 1.44
CA TYR A 99 -10.35 15.45 2.78
C TYR A 99 -9.32 15.04 3.86
N GLU A 100 -8.91 13.77 3.91
CA GLU A 100 -7.90 13.30 4.87
C GLU A 100 -6.54 14.02 4.65
N GLY A 101 -6.16 14.26 3.39
CA GLY A 101 -4.96 15.01 3.05
C GLY A 101 -5.02 16.47 3.51
N ALA A 102 -6.15 17.15 3.29
CA ALA A 102 -6.35 18.52 3.75
C ALA A 102 -6.32 18.64 5.27
N GLU A 103 -6.89 17.67 6.00
CA GLU A 103 -6.85 17.62 7.47
C GLU A 103 -5.41 17.52 7.98
N LYS A 104 -4.58 16.63 7.42
CA LYS A 104 -3.16 16.51 7.79
C LYS A 104 -2.35 17.78 7.52
N ILE A 105 -2.61 18.45 6.39
CA ILE A 105 -1.98 19.74 6.09
C ILE A 105 -2.43 20.79 7.09
N TYR A 106 -3.73 20.84 7.41
CA TYR A 106 -4.27 21.78 8.38
C TYR A 106 -3.68 21.57 9.78
N GLU A 107 -3.57 20.32 10.25
CA GLU A 107 -2.90 19.98 11.52
C GLU A 107 -1.42 20.40 11.56
N TYR A 108 -0.73 20.35 10.41
CA TYR A 108 0.64 20.80 10.31
C TYR A 108 0.79 22.33 10.40
N PHE A 109 -0.12 23.09 9.78
CA PHE A 109 -0.08 24.56 9.73
C PHE A 109 -0.74 25.24 10.93
N VAL A 110 -1.75 24.62 11.52
CA VAL A 110 -2.40 25.08 12.74
C VAL A 110 -1.91 24.18 13.86
N PRO A 111 -0.80 24.53 14.52
CA PRO A 111 -0.45 23.90 15.77
C PRO A 111 -1.60 24.22 16.72
N HIS A 112 -2.49 23.25 16.89
CA HIS A 112 -3.25 23.20 18.11
C HIS A 112 -2.18 23.21 19.19
N GLU A 113 -2.30 24.12 20.17
CA GLU A 113 -1.72 23.80 21.46
C GLU A 113 -2.17 22.38 21.71
N LYS A 114 -1.21 21.44 21.70
CA LYS A 114 -1.41 20.21 22.44
C LYS A 114 -1.87 20.76 23.77
N VAL A 115 -3.16 20.61 24.07
CA VAL A 115 -3.59 20.67 25.45
C VAL A 115 -2.62 19.73 26.09
N HIS A 116 -1.66 20.33 26.78
CA HIS A 116 -0.67 19.64 27.53
C HIS A 116 -1.51 18.90 28.56
N LYS A 117 -1.93 17.68 28.23
CA LYS A 117 -1.88 16.57 29.18
C LYS A 117 -0.40 16.25 29.44
N VAL A 118 0.41 17.27 29.70
CA VAL A 118 1.50 17.18 30.66
C VAL A 118 0.83 17.49 31.98
N ASN A 119 0.19 16.45 32.50
CA ASN A 119 0.14 16.10 33.91
C ASN A 119 -0.78 14.91 34.03
N SER A 120 -0.24 13.73 33.75
CA SER A 120 -0.18 12.67 34.74
C SER A 120 0.83 11.65 34.23
N LEU A 121 2.05 11.75 34.78
CA LEU A 121 2.80 10.63 35.34
C LEU A 121 2.75 9.34 34.54
N GLU A 122 3.89 8.88 34.03
CA GLU A 122 4.24 7.45 34.00
C GLU A 122 3.04 6.48 33.96
N GLN A 123 2.15 6.63 32.98
CA GLN A 123 1.23 5.55 32.68
C GLN A 123 2.07 4.64 31.82
N THR A 124 2.76 3.72 32.49
CA THR A 124 3.01 2.38 31.96
C THR A 124 1.68 1.91 31.40
N LYS A 125 1.38 2.28 30.14
CA LYS A 125 0.23 1.77 29.42
C LYS A 125 0.32 0.27 29.58
N THR A 126 -0.77 -0.34 30.02
CA THR A 126 -0.77 -1.79 30.14
C THR A 126 -0.43 -2.39 28.77
N PRO A 127 0.28 -3.53 28.70
CA PRO A 127 0.56 -4.18 27.42
C PRO A 127 -0.71 -4.37 26.58
N GLU A 128 -1.86 -4.55 27.24
CA GLU A 128 -3.18 -4.66 26.64
C GLU A 128 -3.66 -3.37 25.95
N GLU A 129 -3.48 -2.20 26.57
CA GLU A 129 -3.82 -0.89 25.97
C GLU A 129 -2.96 -0.61 24.73
N ILE A 130 -1.65 -0.88 24.80
CA ILE A 130 -0.74 -0.71 23.65
C ILE A 130 -1.18 -1.61 22.49
N LEU A 131 -1.48 -2.88 22.77
CA LEU A 131 -1.96 -3.82 21.75
C LEU A 131 -3.31 -3.42 21.15
N SER A 132 -4.19 -2.79 21.93
CA SER A 132 -5.49 -2.32 21.45
C SER A 132 -5.35 -1.12 20.49
N GLU A 133 -4.46 -0.18 20.81
CA GLU A 133 -4.13 0.95 19.94
C GLU A 133 -3.46 0.48 18.64
N GLU A 134 -2.53 -0.48 18.73
CA GLU A 134 -1.87 -1.08 17.57
C GLU A 134 -2.88 -1.74 16.63
N LYS A 135 -3.82 -2.52 17.16
CA LYS A 135 -4.89 -3.14 16.37
C LYS A 135 -5.79 -2.10 15.69
N ALA A 136 -6.12 -1.02 16.39
CA ALA A 136 -6.91 0.06 15.81
C ALA A 136 -6.17 0.75 14.65
N LYS A 137 -4.87 1.03 14.81
CA LYS A 137 -4.03 1.58 13.74
C LYS A 137 -3.90 0.64 12.56
N ILE A 138 -3.70 -0.67 12.79
CA ILE A 138 -3.66 -1.69 11.73
C ILE A 138 -4.97 -1.70 10.95
N LYS A 139 -6.12 -1.69 11.64
CA LYS A 139 -7.44 -1.67 10.98
C LYS A 139 -7.63 -0.41 10.12
N SER A 140 -7.20 0.75 10.63
CA SER A 140 -7.24 2.00 9.87
C SER A 140 -6.34 1.94 8.63
N ALA A 141 -5.11 1.43 8.75
CA ALA A 141 -4.19 1.27 7.62
C ALA A 141 -4.77 0.33 6.55
N ILE A 142 -5.41 -0.78 6.95
CA ILE A 142 -6.08 -1.71 6.04
C ILE A 142 -7.24 -1.04 5.29
N LEU A 143 -7.97 -0.12 5.93
CA LEU A 143 -9.05 0.64 5.28
C LEU A 143 -8.52 1.64 4.26
N THR A 144 -7.44 2.36 4.58
CA THR A 144 -6.82 3.28 3.63
C THR A 144 -6.25 2.52 2.42
N ASP A 145 -5.56 1.39 2.66
CA ASP A 145 -5.06 0.50 1.59
C ASP A 145 -6.21 -0.07 0.75
N PHE A 146 -7.37 -0.35 1.32
CA PHE A 146 -8.54 -0.81 0.57
C PHE A 146 -8.98 0.24 -0.47
N ILE A 147 -9.02 1.52 -0.09
CA ILE A 147 -9.41 2.61 -1.00
C ILE A 147 -8.36 2.78 -2.10
N LEU A 148 -7.07 2.83 -1.74
CA LEU A 148 -5.95 2.93 -2.69
C LEU A 148 -5.91 1.72 -3.64
N SER A 149 -6.16 0.52 -3.13
CA SER A 149 -6.22 -0.71 -3.91
C SER A 149 -7.34 -0.69 -4.94
N ILE A 150 -8.52 -0.18 -4.58
CA ILE A 150 -9.63 0.00 -5.52
C ILE A 150 -9.21 0.92 -6.66
N GLU A 151 -8.55 2.03 -6.36
CA GLU A 151 -8.09 2.99 -7.36
C GLU A 151 -7.11 2.36 -8.35
N ILE A 152 -6.07 1.67 -7.84
CA ILE A 152 -5.07 0.98 -8.66
C ILE A 152 -5.74 -0.09 -9.54
N ILE A 153 -6.62 -0.93 -8.97
CA ILE A 153 -7.29 -2.01 -9.67
C ILE A 153 -8.20 -1.48 -10.77
N ILE A 154 -8.96 -0.41 -10.50
CA ILE A 154 -9.85 0.19 -11.48
C ILE A 154 -9.05 0.83 -12.61
N ILE A 155 -7.96 1.55 -12.31
CA ILE A 155 -7.13 2.15 -13.36
C ILE A 155 -6.51 1.06 -14.21
N ALA A 156 -5.98 0.00 -13.60
CA ALA A 156 -5.48 -1.17 -14.32
C ALA A 156 -6.57 -1.75 -15.23
N LEU A 157 -7.78 -1.98 -14.71
CA LEU A 157 -8.90 -2.49 -15.49
C LEU A 157 -9.26 -1.57 -16.66
N SER A 158 -9.32 -0.26 -16.42
CA SER A 158 -9.60 0.75 -17.45
C SER A 158 -8.57 0.74 -18.60
N THR A 159 -7.35 0.27 -18.33
CA THR A 159 -6.31 0.14 -19.38
C THR A 159 -6.52 -1.05 -20.29
N VAL A 160 -7.25 -2.06 -19.84
CA VAL A 160 -7.46 -3.33 -20.55
C VAL A 160 -8.92 -3.58 -20.92
N THR A 161 -9.82 -2.61 -20.73
CA THR A 161 -11.25 -2.75 -21.02
C THR A 161 -11.55 -3.25 -22.44
N ASP A 162 -10.72 -2.89 -23.42
CA ASP A 162 -10.87 -3.28 -24.82
C ASP A 162 -10.28 -4.67 -25.15
N GLN A 163 -9.64 -5.33 -24.18
CA GLN A 163 -9.00 -6.63 -24.35
C GLN A 163 -9.95 -7.78 -24.00
N PRO A 164 -9.67 -9.02 -24.44
CA PRO A 164 -10.41 -10.20 -24.01
C PRO A 164 -10.41 -10.35 -22.49
N MET A 165 -11.50 -10.88 -21.92
CA MET A 165 -11.66 -11.07 -20.48
C MET A 165 -10.50 -11.84 -19.83
N SER A 166 -9.90 -12.81 -20.54
CA SER A 166 -8.72 -13.55 -20.07
C SER A 166 -7.52 -12.63 -19.81
N VAL A 167 -7.22 -11.74 -20.74
CA VAL A 167 -6.16 -10.73 -20.63
C VAL A 167 -6.50 -9.74 -19.52
N GLN A 168 -7.75 -9.27 -19.43
CA GLN A 168 -8.19 -8.36 -18.37
C GLN A 168 -7.93 -8.95 -16.98
N VAL A 169 -8.39 -10.18 -16.75
CA VAL A 169 -8.23 -10.87 -15.46
C VAL A 169 -6.76 -11.06 -15.12
N MET A 170 -5.94 -11.50 -16.07
CA MET A 170 -4.51 -11.73 -15.84
C MET A 170 -3.77 -10.42 -15.54
N VAL A 171 -3.97 -9.38 -16.34
CA VAL A 171 -3.29 -8.09 -16.17
C VAL A 171 -3.66 -7.44 -14.84
N VAL A 172 -4.95 -7.32 -14.54
CA VAL A 172 -5.41 -6.64 -13.32
C VAL A 172 -4.98 -7.40 -12.07
N THR A 173 -5.04 -8.74 -12.10
CA THR A 173 -4.53 -9.57 -11.01
C THR A 173 -3.02 -9.40 -10.84
N LEU A 174 -2.25 -9.39 -11.93
CA LEU A 174 -0.81 -9.18 -11.88
C LEU A 174 -0.48 -7.81 -11.28
N ILE A 175 -1.17 -6.74 -11.68
CA ILE A 175 -0.97 -5.40 -11.14
C ILE A 175 -1.31 -5.34 -9.65
N ALA A 176 -2.42 -5.96 -9.22
CA ALA A 176 -2.78 -6.00 -7.81
C ALA A 176 -1.72 -6.71 -6.94
N LEU A 177 -1.15 -7.80 -7.46
CA LEU A 177 -0.06 -8.52 -6.80
C LEU A 177 1.25 -7.72 -6.81
N LEU A 178 1.60 -7.11 -7.94
CA LEU A 178 2.78 -6.25 -8.07
C LEU A 178 2.69 -5.04 -7.12
N ALA A 179 1.50 -4.44 -6.97
CA ALA A 179 1.26 -3.40 -5.98
C ALA A 179 1.54 -3.93 -4.57
N THR A 180 0.96 -5.08 -4.20
CA THR A 180 1.16 -5.65 -2.86
C THR A 180 2.62 -5.98 -2.58
N VAL A 181 3.32 -6.64 -3.49
CA VAL A 181 4.71 -7.05 -3.26
C VAL A 181 5.65 -5.86 -3.38
N GLY A 182 5.45 -5.00 -4.38
CA GLY A 182 6.29 -3.84 -4.65
C GLY A 182 6.18 -2.79 -3.55
N VAL A 183 4.95 -2.41 -3.18
CA VAL A 183 4.69 -1.36 -2.19
C VAL A 183 5.21 -1.80 -0.82
N TYR A 184 4.69 -2.91 -0.30
CA TYR A 184 5.07 -3.39 1.04
C TYR A 184 6.52 -3.87 1.10
N GLY A 185 7.06 -4.40 0.00
CA GLY A 185 8.47 -4.79 -0.09
C GLY A 185 9.40 -3.59 0.03
N ILE A 186 9.11 -2.50 -0.69
CA ILE A 186 9.90 -1.26 -0.58
C ILE A 186 9.76 -0.64 0.81
N VAL A 187 8.54 -0.58 1.37
CA VAL A 187 8.33 -0.06 2.73
C VAL A 187 9.12 -0.87 3.76
N ALA A 188 9.10 -2.20 3.66
CA ALA A 188 9.88 -3.07 4.54
C ALA A 188 11.40 -2.82 4.43
N LEU A 189 11.90 -2.53 3.22
CA LEU A 189 13.30 -2.17 3.01
C LEU A 189 13.64 -0.83 3.66
N ILE A 190 12.76 0.19 3.53
CA ILE A 190 12.96 1.50 4.15
C ILE A 190 13.04 1.36 5.67
N VAL A 191 12.08 0.69 6.29
CA VAL A 191 12.06 0.42 7.74
C VAL A 191 13.34 -0.31 8.17
N ARG A 192 13.77 -1.32 7.41
CA ARG A 192 14.98 -2.08 7.71
C ARG A 192 16.25 -1.22 7.63
N MET A 193 16.31 -0.30 6.68
CA MET A 193 17.43 0.63 6.55
C MET A 193 17.49 1.61 7.73
N ASP A 194 16.34 2.08 8.23
CA ASP A 194 16.27 2.97 9.38
C ASP A 194 16.72 2.27 10.68
N ASP A 195 16.23 1.05 10.94
CA ASP A 195 16.66 0.19 12.06
C ASP A 195 18.18 -0.01 12.07
N MET A 196 18.77 -0.25 10.89
CA MET A 196 20.21 -0.41 10.74
C MET A 196 20.95 0.91 11.03
N GLY A 197 20.40 2.04 10.58
CA GLY A 197 20.92 3.38 10.90
C GLY A 197 20.96 3.64 12.40
N TYR A 198 19.86 3.36 13.10
CA TYR A 198 19.79 3.50 14.56
C TYR A 198 20.81 2.61 15.28
N LYS A 199 21.00 1.37 14.79
CA LYS A 199 22.02 0.46 15.33
C LYS A 199 23.44 1.00 15.14
N LEU A 200 23.74 1.60 13.99
CA LEU A 200 25.05 2.22 13.75
C LEU A 200 25.28 3.44 14.65
N ILE A 201 24.27 4.29 14.84
CA ILE A 201 24.33 5.46 15.72
C ILE A 201 24.55 5.04 17.18
N SER A 202 23.78 4.05 17.66
CA SER A 202 23.92 3.53 19.04
C SER A 202 25.27 2.86 19.29
N MET A 203 25.84 2.17 18.28
CA MET A 203 27.20 1.64 18.34
C MET A 203 28.27 2.75 18.34
N SER A 204 28.05 3.86 17.62
CA SER A 204 28.97 5.00 17.60
C SER A 204 28.90 5.87 18.86
N GLY A 205 27.75 5.91 19.55
CA GLY A 205 27.55 6.68 20.79
C GLY A 205 28.42 6.23 21.98
N GLY A 206 29.13 5.10 21.86
CA GLY A 206 30.16 4.65 22.80
C GLY A 206 31.53 5.34 22.66
N GLN A 207 31.77 6.12 21.59
CA GLN A 207 32.95 6.96 21.44
C GLN A 207 32.59 8.43 21.67
N LYS A 208 32.41 8.83 22.94
CA LYS A 208 32.59 10.23 23.32
C LYS A 208 34.08 10.55 23.19
N GLY A 209 34.47 11.00 22.00
CA GLY A 209 35.77 11.62 21.76
C GLY A 209 35.95 12.79 22.71
N THR A 210 36.96 12.69 23.56
CA THR A 210 37.54 13.76 24.36
C THR A 210 37.99 14.90 23.46
N LEU A 211 37.09 15.85 23.15
CA LEU A 211 37.50 17.16 22.68
C LEU A 211 37.83 18.01 23.91
N LYS A 212 39.12 17.93 24.24
CA LYS A 212 39.81 18.67 25.28
C LYS A 212 39.67 20.17 24.98
N SER A 213 39.09 20.89 25.94
CA SER A 213 39.20 22.34 26.04
C SER A 213 40.67 22.74 26.13
N THR A 214 41.09 23.59 25.19
CA THR A 214 42.17 24.57 25.34
C THR A 214 41.81 25.78 24.49
#